data_AF-A0A4V1IRQ9-F1
#
_entry.id   AF-A0A4V1IRQ9-F1
#
_cell.length_a   1.000
_cell.length_b   1.000
_cell.length_c   1.000
_cell.angle_alpha   90.00
_cell.angle_beta   90.00
_cell.angle_gamma   90.00
#
_symmetry.space_group_name_H-M   'P 1'
#
loop_
_entity.id
_entity.type
_entity.pdbx_description
1 polymer ?
#
loop_
_entity_poly.entity_id
_entity_poly.type
_entity_poly.pdbx_seq_one_letter_code
_entity_poly.pdbx_strand_id
1 'polypeptide(L)'
;GYLTHRLAHHLPTTAIESSPTLVSGSQARASLLASPHHSVGAGQPHPINYLSVRVDEDGLVGVVEAVGGRCLVVGLHACGDLGGGVMVGAFGRTTLPPDSPSANTSAPASPPTPLLTKRSLSLACQTLSQASSPTVLYTGPFRARYHRALLELLLPPSPTPKSIGALPASSRDSFRAYVAAAAQKLQLPVVDDERVAAVEAEFGGGRGEWRMAFVALVRSLVGPVVESLVVADRGAAVAEWGGGGGVAVVEALFDVGVSPRNMVVVGVKGEDTYV
;
A
#
# COMPACT_ATOMS: atom_id res chain seq x y z
N GLY A 1 -8.81 -5.96 3.47
CA GLY A 1 -9.76 -4.92 3.02
C GLY A 1 -10.28 -5.20 1.63
N TYR A 2 -9.79 -4.50 0.60
CA TYR A 2 -10.38 -4.57 -0.75
C TYR A 2 -10.31 -5.98 -1.37
N LEU A 3 -9.15 -6.64 -1.27
CA LEU A 3 -8.97 -8.03 -1.72
C LEU A 3 -9.95 -8.97 -1.03
N THR A 4 -10.07 -8.86 0.31
CA THR A 4 -11.00 -9.66 1.12
C THR A 4 -12.43 -9.59 0.57
N HIS A 5 -12.90 -8.39 0.28
CA HIS A 5 -14.23 -8.17 -0.26
C HIS A 5 -14.41 -8.74 -1.67
N ARG A 6 -13.37 -8.69 -2.50
CA ARG A 6 -13.38 -9.31 -3.82
C ARG A 6 -13.42 -10.84 -3.73
N LEU A 7 -12.58 -11.43 -2.89
CA LEU A 7 -12.55 -12.88 -2.66
C LEU A 7 -13.87 -13.40 -2.08
N ALA A 8 -14.53 -12.62 -1.23
CA ALA A 8 -15.81 -12.99 -0.64
C ALA A 8 -16.93 -13.19 -1.66
N HIS A 9 -16.84 -12.65 -2.88
CA HIS A 9 -17.79 -12.95 -3.95
C HIS A 9 -17.62 -14.34 -4.56
N HIS A 10 -16.50 -15.00 -4.28
CA HIS A 10 -16.15 -16.29 -4.89
C HIS A 10 -15.99 -17.41 -3.86
N LEU A 11 -15.55 -17.08 -2.64
CA LEU A 11 -15.20 -18.07 -1.60
C LEU A 11 -15.55 -17.56 -0.19
N PRO A 12 -15.90 -18.45 0.76
CA PRO A 12 -15.91 -18.12 2.18
C PRO A 12 -14.56 -17.54 2.60
N THR A 13 -14.57 -16.37 3.24
CA THR A 13 -13.35 -15.59 3.47
C THR A 13 -13.21 -15.19 4.94
N THR A 14 -12.03 -15.45 5.51
CA THR A 14 -11.62 -14.93 6.83
C THR A 14 -10.60 -13.81 6.64
N ALA A 15 -10.90 -12.62 7.16
CA ALA A 15 -10.05 -11.45 7.11
C ALA A 15 -9.23 -11.34 8.41
N ILE A 16 -7.91 -11.48 8.31
CA ILE A 16 -7.00 -11.37 9.45
C ILE A 16 -6.29 -10.03 9.39
N GLU A 17 -6.28 -9.30 10.50
CA GLU A 17 -5.58 -8.02 10.59
C GLU A 17 -5.16 -7.75 12.04
N SER A 18 -3.95 -7.23 12.22
CA SER A 18 -3.39 -6.91 13.55
C SER A 18 -3.92 -5.59 14.10
N SER A 19 -4.30 -4.65 13.22
CA SER A 19 -4.79 -3.33 13.59
C SER A 19 -6.32 -3.28 13.70
N PRO A 20 -6.89 -3.00 14.89
CA PRO A 20 -8.34 -2.83 15.06
C PRO A 20 -8.92 -1.71 14.20
N THR A 21 -8.13 -0.66 13.92
CA THR A 21 -8.52 0.44 13.02
C THR A 21 -8.68 -0.03 11.58
N LEU A 22 -7.81 -0.93 11.11
CA LEU A 22 -7.92 -1.49 9.76
C LEU A 22 -9.06 -2.51 9.65
N VAL A 23 -9.31 -3.28 10.72
CA VAL A 23 -10.49 -4.16 10.83
C VAL A 23 -11.77 -3.35 10.71
N SER A 24 -11.96 -2.33 11.55
CA SER A 24 -13.15 -1.47 11.54
C SER A 24 -13.31 -0.75 10.20
N GLY A 25 -12.21 -0.25 9.61
CA GLY A 25 -12.22 0.34 8.27
C GLY A 25 -12.61 -0.66 7.17
N SER A 26 -12.27 -1.95 7.31
CA SER A 26 -12.69 -3.00 6.38
C SER A 26 -14.16 -3.37 6.54
N GLN A 27 -14.67 -3.43 7.77
CA GLN A 27 -16.07 -3.67 8.08
C GLN A 27 -16.97 -2.54 7.57
N ALA A 28 -16.60 -1.28 7.82
CA ALA A 28 -17.32 -0.12 7.29
C ALA A 28 -17.40 -0.15 5.76
N ARG A 29 -16.33 -0.65 5.11
CA ARG A 29 -16.31 -0.84 3.64
C ARG A 29 -17.23 -1.97 3.18
N ALA A 30 -17.42 -3.02 3.98
CA ALA A 30 -18.38 -4.10 3.69
C ALA A 30 -19.78 -3.52 3.46
N SER A 31 -20.21 -2.65 4.36
CA SER A 31 -21.52 -2.00 4.28
C SER A 31 -21.66 -1.12 3.03
N LEU A 32 -20.58 -0.47 2.61
CA LEU A 32 -20.57 0.35 1.38
C LEU A 32 -20.61 -0.51 0.11
N LEU A 33 -19.92 -1.64 0.10
CA LEU A 33 -19.87 -2.55 -1.06
C LEU A 33 -21.14 -3.40 -1.21
N ALA A 34 -21.92 -3.58 -0.13
CA ALA A 34 -23.25 -4.15 -0.19
C ALA A 34 -24.28 -3.24 -0.89
N SER A 35 -23.92 -1.98 -1.16
CA SER A 35 -24.77 -1.06 -1.91
C SER A 35 -24.78 -1.43 -3.41
N PRO A 36 -25.95 -1.40 -4.08
CA PRO A 36 -26.11 -1.85 -5.47
C PRO A 36 -25.27 -1.07 -6.49
N HIS A 37 -24.74 0.10 -6.13
CA HIS A 37 -23.85 0.90 -6.99
C HIS A 37 -22.40 0.39 -7.05
N HIS A 38 -22.00 -0.54 -6.18
CA HIS A 38 -20.63 -1.03 -6.07
C HIS A 38 -20.50 -2.55 -6.15
N SER A 39 -21.59 -3.27 -6.48
CA SER A 39 -21.58 -4.71 -6.71
C SER A 39 -20.73 -5.03 -7.94
N VAL A 40 -19.50 -5.47 -7.72
CA VAL A 40 -18.63 -5.98 -8.78
C VAL A 40 -18.66 -7.50 -8.73
N GLY A 41 -19.72 -8.08 -9.30
CA GLY A 41 -19.90 -9.52 -9.38
C GLY A 41 -21.38 -9.91 -9.49
N ALA A 42 -21.68 -10.94 -10.26
CA ALA A 42 -23.01 -11.54 -10.32
C ALA A 42 -23.18 -12.49 -9.12
N GLY A 43 -23.63 -11.97 -7.98
CA GLY A 43 -23.93 -12.79 -6.80
C GLY A 43 -23.81 -12.05 -5.47
N GLN A 44 -24.56 -12.50 -4.46
CA GLN A 44 -24.36 -12.02 -3.09
C GLN A 44 -23.03 -12.54 -2.55
N PRO A 45 -22.20 -11.67 -1.94
CA PRO A 45 -20.93 -12.12 -1.35
C PRO A 45 -21.18 -13.05 -0.16
N HIS A 46 -20.29 -14.02 0.01
CA HIS A 46 -20.22 -14.82 1.21
C HIS A 46 -19.94 -13.93 2.44
N PRO A 47 -20.47 -14.27 3.62
CA PRO A 47 -20.13 -13.58 4.86
C PRO A 47 -18.61 -13.61 5.10
N ILE A 48 -18.06 -12.46 5.48
CA ILE A 48 -16.64 -12.32 5.84
C ILE A 48 -16.51 -12.45 7.35
N ASN A 49 -15.70 -13.40 7.81
CA ASN A 49 -15.30 -13.49 9.21
C ASN A 49 -14.12 -12.55 9.48
N TYR A 50 -14.27 -11.57 10.37
CA TYR A 50 -13.21 -10.60 10.70
C TYR A 50 -12.52 -10.98 12.00
N LEU A 51 -11.22 -11.26 11.92
CA LEU A 51 -10.40 -11.64 13.07
C LEU A 51 -9.30 -10.60 13.31
N SER A 52 -9.29 -10.02 14.50
CA SER A 52 -8.24 -9.11 14.95
C SER A 52 -7.17 -9.91 15.70
N VAL A 53 -6.23 -10.50 14.97
CA VAL A 53 -5.20 -11.40 15.51
C VAL A 53 -3.83 -10.84 15.18
N ARG A 54 -2.86 -11.03 16.08
CA ARG A 54 -1.47 -10.72 15.79
C ARG A 54 -1.02 -11.60 14.61
N VAL A 55 -0.46 -10.98 13.58
CA VAL A 55 0.01 -11.70 12.39
C VAL A 55 1.44 -12.18 12.67
N ASP A 56 1.54 -13.15 13.57
CA ASP A 56 2.73 -13.95 13.85
C ASP A 56 2.43 -15.44 13.63
N GLU A 57 3.43 -16.30 13.81
CA GLU A 57 3.32 -17.74 13.57
C GLU A 57 2.20 -18.37 14.41
N ASP A 58 2.24 -18.16 15.74
CA ASP A 58 1.24 -18.68 16.67
C ASP A 58 -0.18 -18.18 16.33
N GLY A 59 -0.32 -16.88 16.04
CA GLY A 59 -1.60 -16.28 15.67
C GLY A 59 -2.17 -16.84 14.38
N LEU A 60 -1.33 -17.08 13.36
CA LEU A 60 -1.76 -17.65 12.09
C LEU A 60 -2.10 -19.13 12.20
N VAL A 61 -1.31 -19.92 12.94
CA VAL A 61 -1.61 -21.33 13.22
C VAL A 61 -2.97 -21.45 13.89
N GLY A 62 -3.22 -20.67 14.95
CA GLY A 62 -4.50 -20.70 15.65
C GLY A 62 -5.69 -20.33 14.75
N VAL A 63 -5.51 -19.41 13.80
CA VAL A 63 -6.57 -19.08 12.82
C VAL A 63 -6.80 -20.22 11.83
N VAL A 64 -5.74 -20.82 11.31
CA VAL A 64 -5.84 -21.95 10.36
C VAL A 64 -6.52 -23.14 11.00
N GLU A 65 -6.14 -23.48 12.23
CA GLU A 65 -6.78 -24.55 13.01
C GLU A 65 -8.26 -24.27 13.29
N ALA A 66 -8.59 -23.02 13.66
CA ALA A 66 -9.97 -22.62 13.94
C ALA A 66 -10.87 -22.60 12.68
N VAL A 67 -10.32 -22.24 11.52
CA VAL A 67 -11.06 -22.30 10.24
C VAL A 67 -11.27 -23.76 9.83
N GLY A 68 -10.28 -24.61 10.04
CA GLY A 68 -10.33 -26.03 9.69
C GLY A 68 -10.32 -26.30 8.18
N GLY A 69 -10.00 -27.54 7.80
CA GLY A 69 -9.98 -27.98 6.41
C GLY A 69 -8.85 -27.37 5.56
N ARG A 70 -9.03 -27.38 4.23
CA ARG A 70 -8.07 -26.79 3.28
C ARG A 70 -8.33 -25.29 3.18
N CYS A 71 -7.40 -24.48 3.66
CA CYS A 71 -7.46 -23.03 3.56
C CYS A 71 -6.43 -22.47 2.56
N LEU A 72 -6.80 -21.38 1.89
CA LEU A 72 -5.88 -20.56 1.12
C LEU A 72 -5.53 -19.30 1.92
N VAL A 73 -4.28 -19.18 2.34
CA VAL A 73 -3.79 -17.97 3.00
C VAL A 73 -3.32 -16.98 1.93
N VAL A 74 -3.99 -15.83 1.83
CA VAL A 74 -3.64 -14.79 0.85
C VAL A 74 -3.13 -13.56 1.58
N GLY A 75 -1.81 -13.33 1.50
CA GLY A 75 -1.18 -12.09 1.93
C GLY A 75 -1.02 -11.12 0.76
N LEU A 76 -1.44 -9.87 0.94
CA LEU A 76 -1.02 -8.81 0.02
C LEU A 76 0.36 -8.32 0.44
N HIS A 77 1.27 -8.13 -0.51
CA HIS A 77 2.37 -7.22 -0.25
C HIS A 77 1.78 -5.82 -0.01
N ALA A 78 2.26 -5.14 1.03
CA ALA A 78 1.91 -3.74 1.22
C ALA A 78 2.59 -2.96 0.10
N CYS A 79 1.84 -2.65 -0.96
CA CYS A 79 2.14 -1.51 -1.80
C CYS A 79 2.27 -0.32 -0.86
N GLY A 80 3.48 0.10 -0.54
CA GLY A 80 3.67 1.16 0.43
C GLY A 80 2.98 2.42 -0.07
N ASP A 81 2.46 3.18 0.88
CA ASP A 81 1.95 4.51 0.60
C ASP A 81 3.14 5.40 0.22
N LEU A 82 2.97 6.25 -0.81
CA LEU A 82 3.87 7.39 -0.99
C LEU A 82 3.52 8.35 0.15
N GLY A 83 3.99 8.03 1.36
CA GLY A 83 3.89 8.93 2.50
C GLY A 83 4.48 10.28 2.12
N GLY A 84 3.99 11.36 2.72
CA GLY A 84 4.45 12.70 2.41
C GLY A 84 5.96 12.83 2.51
N GLY A 85 6.61 12.16 3.45
CA GLY A 85 8.07 12.15 3.59
C GLY A 85 8.83 11.62 2.36
N VAL A 86 8.28 10.70 1.57
CA VAL A 86 8.92 10.24 0.32
C VAL A 86 8.75 11.28 -0.77
N MET A 87 7.56 11.88 -0.89
CA MET A 87 7.30 12.96 -1.84
C MET A 87 8.11 14.22 -1.47
N VAL A 88 7.97 14.71 -0.26
CA VAL A 88 8.75 15.83 0.31
C VAL A 88 10.24 15.56 0.24
N GLY A 89 10.72 14.36 0.56
CA GLY A 89 12.15 14.03 0.46
C GLY A 89 12.68 14.07 -0.97
N ALA A 90 11.88 13.64 -1.95
CA ALA A 90 12.20 13.74 -3.36
C ALA A 90 12.10 15.19 -3.90
N PHE A 91 11.24 16.03 -3.29
CA PHE A 91 10.96 17.39 -3.78
C PHE A 91 11.67 18.52 -3.03
N GLY A 92 12.09 18.29 -1.79
CA GLY A 92 12.63 19.29 -0.86
C GLY A 92 14.14 19.25 -0.68
N ARG A 93 14.83 18.24 -1.23
CA ARG A 93 16.30 18.17 -1.26
C ARG A 93 16.82 18.20 -2.69
N THR A 94 16.96 19.41 -3.23
CA THR A 94 17.75 19.67 -4.45
C THR A 94 19.27 19.61 -4.21
N THR A 95 19.71 19.35 -2.98
CA THR A 95 21.09 19.00 -2.68
C THR A 95 21.12 17.54 -2.23
N LEU A 96 21.65 16.66 -3.09
CA LEU A 96 22.32 15.45 -2.61
C LEU A 96 23.22 15.85 -1.44
N PRO A 97 23.20 15.18 -0.29
CA PRO A 97 24.22 15.44 0.71
C PRO A 97 25.57 15.14 0.04
N PRO A 98 26.51 16.10 -0.02
CA PRO A 98 27.90 15.74 -0.21
C PRO A 98 28.28 14.90 1.01
N ASP A 99 29.00 13.82 0.78
CA ASP A 99 29.65 13.01 1.80
C ASP A 99 28.72 12.11 2.63
N SER A 100 28.48 10.91 2.11
CA SER A 100 28.47 9.71 2.95
C SER A 100 29.84 9.04 2.80
N PRO A 101 30.58 8.79 3.90
CA PRO A 101 31.95 8.35 3.81
C PRO A 101 32.02 6.94 3.22
N SER A 102 32.97 6.80 2.29
CA SER A 102 33.47 5.53 1.80
C SER A 102 33.82 4.62 2.98
N ALA A 103 33.14 3.48 3.09
CA ALA A 103 33.57 2.38 3.93
C ALA A 103 33.93 1.22 2.99
N ASN A 104 35.20 1.19 2.61
CA ASN A 104 35.82 0.06 1.95
C ASN A 104 36.12 -1.05 2.97
N THR A 105 35.98 -2.27 2.45
CA THR A 105 36.73 -3.52 2.73
C THR A 105 36.36 -4.48 3.87
N SER A 106 36.16 -5.73 3.38
CA SER A 106 36.41 -7.07 3.93
C SER A 106 35.41 -7.74 4.88
N ALA A 107 34.54 -8.59 4.30
CA ALA A 107 34.22 -9.94 4.80
C ALA A 107 33.62 -10.80 3.65
N PRO A 108 33.89 -12.12 3.59
CA PRO A 108 33.45 -12.99 2.50
C PRO A 108 32.07 -13.64 2.74
N ALA A 109 31.52 -14.17 1.64
CA ALA A 109 30.48 -15.18 1.51
C ALA A 109 29.00 -14.74 1.57
N SER A 110 28.35 -15.00 0.43
CA SER A 110 26.93 -14.85 0.09
C SER A 110 26.53 -13.43 -0.36
N PRO A 111 25.99 -13.24 -1.59
CA PRO A 111 25.38 -11.97 -1.94
C PRO A 111 24.25 -11.73 -0.92
N PRO A 112 24.23 -10.58 -0.22
CA PRO A 112 23.09 -10.27 0.64
C PRO A 112 21.86 -10.29 -0.27
N THR A 113 20.89 -11.15 0.03
CA THR A 113 19.56 -11.06 -0.55
C THR A 113 19.15 -9.60 -0.41
N PRO A 114 18.91 -8.87 -1.51
CA PRO A 114 18.74 -7.43 -1.44
C PRO A 114 17.46 -7.14 -0.67
N LEU A 115 17.62 -6.89 0.63
CA LEU A 115 16.49 -6.65 1.52
C LEU A 115 15.82 -5.35 1.08
N LEU A 116 14.64 -5.48 0.48
CA LEU A 116 13.94 -4.33 -0.08
C LEU A 116 13.64 -3.33 1.04
N THR A 117 14.12 -2.09 0.86
CA THR A 117 13.87 -1.03 1.83
C THR A 117 12.38 -0.70 1.90
N LYS A 118 11.91 -0.15 3.03
CA LYS A 118 10.54 0.37 3.18
C LYS A 118 10.16 1.38 2.08
N ARG A 119 11.14 2.12 1.54
CA ARG A 119 10.94 3.05 0.42
C ARG A 119 10.72 2.30 -0.89
N SER A 120 11.45 1.23 -1.16
CA SER A 120 11.24 0.38 -2.33
C SER A 120 9.82 -0.20 -2.34
N LEU A 121 9.35 -0.70 -1.18
CA LEU A 121 7.97 -1.17 -1.02
C LEU A 121 6.93 -0.08 -1.33
N SER A 122 7.22 1.19 -1.02
CA SER A 122 6.33 2.32 -1.37
C SER A 122 6.24 2.66 -2.86
N LEU A 123 7.17 2.16 -3.68
CA LEU A 123 7.15 2.35 -5.13
C LEU A 123 6.45 1.19 -5.86
N ALA A 124 6.36 0.01 -5.24
CA ALA A 124 5.95 -1.27 -5.81
C ALA A 124 4.46 -1.39 -6.16
N CYS A 125 3.85 -0.41 -6.84
CA CYS A 125 2.46 -0.56 -7.22
C CYS A 125 2.11 0.09 -8.55
N GLN A 126 1.69 -0.79 -9.45
CA GLN A 126 1.28 -0.55 -10.82
C GLN A 126 -0.02 0.26 -11.00
N THR A 127 -0.63 0.81 -9.95
CA THR A 127 -1.89 1.58 -10.10
C THR A 127 -1.78 2.73 -11.09
N LEU A 128 -0.58 3.26 -11.35
CA LEU A 128 -0.38 4.34 -12.33
C LEU A 128 -0.15 3.84 -13.77
N SER A 129 0.27 2.58 -13.98
CA SER A 129 0.42 2.03 -15.33
C SER A 129 -0.92 1.81 -16.04
N GLN A 130 -2.03 1.84 -15.31
CA GLN A 130 -3.39 1.73 -15.83
C GLN A 130 -4.01 3.08 -16.22
N ALA A 131 -3.30 4.20 -15.99
CA ALA A 131 -3.81 5.50 -16.39
C ALA A 131 -3.85 5.60 -17.92
N SER A 132 -5.06 5.67 -18.47
CA SER A 132 -5.31 5.76 -19.92
C SER A 132 -4.82 7.06 -20.55
N SER A 133 -4.51 8.07 -19.72
CA SER A 133 -4.02 9.37 -20.16
C SER A 133 -3.12 10.01 -19.09
N PRO A 134 -2.07 10.76 -19.48
CA PRO A 134 -1.29 11.60 -18.57
C PRO A 134 -2.15 12.59 -17.78
N THR A 135 -3.30 13.03 -18.31
CA THR A 135 -4.21 13.96 -17.60
C THR A 135 -4.79 13.36 -16.32
N VAL A 136 -4.93 12.02 -16.24
CA VAL A 136 -5.39 11.31 -15.04
C VAL A 136 -4.40 11.49 -13.88
N LEU A 137 -3.11 11.72 -14.17
CA LEU A 137 -2.09 12.03 -13.16
C LEU A 137 -2.31 13.37 -12.46
N TYR A 138 -3.13 14.25 -13.04
CA TYR A 138 -3.47 15.55 -12.47
C TYR A 138 -4.89 15.57 -11.85
N THR A 139 -5.58 14.43 -11.87
CA THR A 139 -6.94 14.32 -11.30
C THR A 139 -6.90 14.15 -9.77
N GLY A 140 -8.08 14.28 -9.15
CA GLY A 140 -8.28 14.34 -7.70
C GLY A 140 -7.48 13.34 -6.84
N PRO A 141 -7.33 12.04 -7.19
CA PRO A 141 -6.57 11.09 -6.38
C PRO A 141 -5.08 11.41 -6.24
N PHE A 142 -4.45 11.91 -7.31
CA PHE A 142 -3.03 12.25 -7.29
C PHE A 142 -2.81 13.60 -6.60
N ARG A 143 -3.67 14.59 -6.90
CA ARG A 143 -3.68 15.89 -6.21
C ARG A 143 -3.87 15.73 -4.70
N ALA A 144 -4.75 14.81 -4.28
CA ALA A 144 -4.92 14.50 -2.86
C ALA A 144 -3.66 13.93 -2.20
N ARG A 145 -2.93 13.04 -2.89
CA ARG A 145 -1.64 12.52 -2.39
C ARG A 145 -0.62 13.64 -2.29
N TYR A 146 -0.53 14.50 -3.30
CA TYR A 146 0.36 15.65 -3.29
C TYR A 146 0.05 16.62 -2.13
N HIS A 147 -1.21 17.01 -1.95
CA HIS A 147 -1.61 17.83 -0.81
C HIS A 147 -1.34 17.14 0.53
N ARG A 148 -1.52 15.81 0.61
CA ARG A 148 -1.13 15.04 1.79
C ARG A 148 0.37 15.16 2.08
N ALA A 149 1.21 15.16 1.05
CA ALA A 149 2.64 15.34 1.21
C ALA A 149 3.00 16.72 1.72
N LEU A 150 2.42 17.76 1.15
CA LEU A 150 2.63 19.13 1.59
C LEU A 150 2.11 19.34 3.02
N LEU A 151 1.01 18.70 3.39
CA LEU A 151 0.48 18.75 4.75
C LEU A 151 1.50 18.23 5.77
N GLU A 152 2.29 17.20 5.45
CA GLU A 152 3.33 16.69 6.37
C GLU A 152 4.41 17.74 6.69
N LEU A 153 4.61 18.75 5.83
CA LEU A 153 5.51 19.88 6.13
C LEU A 153 4.92 20.83 7.18
N LEU A 154 3.59 20.87 7.30
CA LEU A 154 2.89 21.72 8.26
C LEU A 154 2.74 21.04 9.62
N LEU A 155 2.71 19.70 9.64
CA LEU A 155 2.53 18.92 10.85
C LEU A 155 3.83 18.82 11.65
N PRO A 156 3.77 18.92 12.99
CA PRO A 156 4.93 18.64 13.82
C PRO A 156 5.34 17.16 13.67
N PRO A 157 6.65 16.85 13.74
CA PRO A 157 7.11 15.47 13.70
C PRO A 157 6.45 14.69 14.84
N SER A 158 5.80 13.59 14.50
CA SER A 158 5.11 12.74 15.47
C SER A 158 5.67 11.32 15.37
N PRO A 159 5.98 10.66 16.50
CA PRO A 159 6.41 9.27 16.50
C PRO A 159 5.29 8.32 16.06
N THR A 160 4.02 8.76 16.15
CA THR A 160 2.85 8.01 15.69
C THR A 160 2.23 8.69 14.47
N PRO A 161 2.30 8.07 13.28
CA PRO A 161 1.72 8.66 12.08
C PRO A 161 0.19 8.75 12.23
N LYS A 162 -0.34 9.98 12.27
CA LYS A 162 -1.79 10.22 12.31
C LYS A 162 -2.40 9.84 10.96
N SER A 163 -3.33 8.88 10.95
CA SER A 163 -4.02 8.48 9.72
C SER A 163 -5.17 9.44 9.40
N ILE A 164 -4.97 10.27 8.36
CA ILE A 164 -6.02 11.20 7.86
C ILE A 164 -7.15 10.43 7.15
N GLY A 165 -6.89 9.21 6.64
CA GLY A 165 -7.84 8.49 5.78
C GLY A 165 -8.27 9.29 4.54
N ALA A 166 -9.46 9.01 4.02
CA ALA A 166 -10.02 9.73 2.87
C ALA A 166 -10.65 11.08 3.30
N LEU A 167 -10.43 12.13 2.50
CA LEU A 167 -11.07 13.44 2.63
C LEU A 167 -12.12 13.67 1.53
N PRO A 168 -13.09 14.58 1.72
CA PRO A 168 -14.09 14.92 0.71
C PRO A 168 -13.47 15.27 -0.64
N ALA A 169 -14.12 14.93 -1.75
CA ALA A 169 -13.59 15.20 -3.09
C ALA A 169 -13.32 16.69 -3.32
N SER A 170 -14.23 17.57 -2.88
CA SER A 170 -14.11 19.03 -2.96
C SER A 170 -12.91 19.60 -2.21
N SER A 171 -12.44 18.93 -1.14
CA SER A 171 -11.25 19.38 -0.40
C SER A 171 -9.95 19.16 -1.18
N ARG A 172 -9.99 18.43 -2.31
CA ARG A 172 -8.79 18.09 -3.08
C ARG A 172 -8.44 19.16 -4.11
N ASP A 173 -9.32 20.13 -4.33
CA ASP A 173 -9.17 21.09 -5.42
C ASP A 173 -8.07 22.12 -5.16
N SER A 174 -7.86 22.51 -3.89
CA SER A 174 -6.77 23.40 -3.45
C SER A 174 -6.07 22.87 -2.21
N PHE A 175 -4.82 23.28 -2.00
CA PHE A 175 -4.05 22.85 -0.84
C PHE A 175 -4.67 23.38 0.47
N ARG A 176 -5.12 24.65 0.47
CA ARG A 176 -5.81 25.25 1.63
C ARG A 176 -7.07 24.48 2.04
N ALA A 177 -7.94 24.14 1.08
CA ALA A 177 -9.14 23.34 1.37
C ALA A 177 -8.79 21.95 1.93
N TYR A 178 -7.70 21.36 1.42
CA TYR A 178 -7.20 20.08 1.89
C TYR A 178 -6.72 20.17 3.34
N VAL A 179 -5.92 21.19 3.68
CA VAL A 179 -5.42 21.43 5.03
C VAL A 179 -6.57 21.63 6.01
N ALA A 180 -7.56 22.46 5.67
CA ALA A 180 -8.73 22.70 6.51
C ALA A 180 -9.50 21.40 6.82
N ALA A 181 -9.78 20.61 5.79
CA ALA A 181 -10.47 19.32 5.96
C ALA A 181 -9.63 18.31 6.77
N ALA A 182 -8.32 18.26 6.54
CA ALA A 182 -7.41 17.40 7.29
C ALA A 182 -7.30 17.81 8.76
N ALA A 183 -7.19 19.12 9.04
CA ALA A 183 -7.10 19.66 10.39
C ALA A 183 -8.37 19.37 11.19
N GLN A 184 -9.54 19.59 10.59
CA GLN A 184 -10.83 19.23 11.20
C GLN A 184 -10.89 17.74 11.54
N LYS A 185 -10.51 16.88 10.60
CA LYS A 185 -10.58 15.43 10.77
C LYS A 185 -9.60 14.88 11.79
N LEU A 186 -8.39 15.43 11.81
CA LEU A 186 -7.34 15.05 12.76
C LEU A 186 -7.46 15.77 14.11
N GLN A 187 -8.47 16.63 14.27
CA GLN A 187 -8.64 17.48 15.46
C GLN A 187 -7.37 18.26 15.80
N LEU A 188 -6.72 18.81 14.77
CA LEU A 188 -5.51 19.61 14.92
C LEU A 188 -5.88 21.06 15.26
N PRO A 189 -5.00 21.78 15.96
CA PRO A 189 -5.13 23.23 16.08
C PRO A 189 -5.19 23.87 14.68
N VAL A 190 -5.87 25.00 14.59
CA VAL A 190 -5.97 25.77 13.35
C VAL A 190 -4.56 26.03 12.83
N VAL A 191 -4.31 25.57 11.60
CA VAL A 191 -3.05 25.84 10.92
C VAL A 191 -3.12 27.25 10.39
N ASP A 192 -2.10 28.03 10.69
CA ASP A 192 -1.96 29.42 10.24
C ASP A 192 -1.99 29.52 8.70
N ASP A 193 -2.86 30.39 8.19
CA ASP A 193 -3.06 30.60 6.76
C ASP A 193 -1.78 31.12 6.08
N GLU A 194 -0.95 31.90 6.78
CA GLU A 194 0.33 32.39 6.24
C GLU A 194 1.30 31.22 6.01
N ARG A 195 1.37 30.26 6.94
CA ARG A 195 2.19 29.05 6.79
C ARG A 195 1.69 28.15 5.66
N VAL A 196 0.38 28.03 5.48
CA VAL A 196 -0.20 27.28 4.36
C VAL A 196 0.18 27.93 3.04
N ALA A 197 0.05 29.26 2.94
CA ALA A 197 0.41 30.03 1.75
C ALA A 197 1.92 29.94 1.45
N ALA A 198 2.78 29.97 2.47
CA ALA A 198 4.23 29.84 2.30
C ALA A 198 4.62 28.48 1.70
N VAL A 199 4.06 27.39 2.21
CA VAL A 199 4.28 26.03 1.66
C VAL A 199 3.73 25.92 0.24
N GLU A 200 2.56 26.49 -0.04
CA GLU A 200 1.98 26.49 -1.38
C GLU A 200 2.82 27.32 -2.37
N ALA A 201 3.39 28.44 -1.95
CA ALA A 201 4.27 29.26 -2.77
C ALA A 201 5.62 28.57 -3.08
N GLU A 202 6.19 27.87 -2.10
CA GLU A 202 7.47 27.17 -2.23
C GLU A 202 7.33 25.90 -3.10
N PHE A 203 6.28 25.12 -2.85
CA PHE A 203 6.14 23.80 -3.47
C PHE A 203 5.11 23.75 -4.60
N GLY A 204 4.09 24.61 -4.59
CA GLY A 204 2.98 24.63 -5.54
C GLY A 204 3.25 25.30 -6.89
N GLY A 205 2.16 25.70 -7.55
CA GLY A 205 2.18 26.25 -8.92
C GLY A 205 2.63 25.24 -9.99
N GLY A 206 3.01 25.74 -11.17
CA GLY A 206 3.40 24.89 -12.31
C GLY A 206 4.60 23.97 -12.06
N ARG A 207 5.49 24.32 -11.11
CA ARG A 207 6.58 23.44 -10.67
C ARG A 207 6.09 22.27 -9.82
N GLY A 208 5.08 22.49 -8.99
CA GLY A 208 4.42 21.42 -8.21
C GLY A 208 3.76 20.38 -9.10
N GLU A 209 3.08 20.82 -10.17
CA GLU A 209 2.47 19.92 -11.15
C GLU A 209 3.49 19.09 -11.93
N TRP A 210 4.62 19.69 -12.31
CA TRP A 210 5.70 18.96 -12.96
C TRP A 210 6.35 17.93 -12.03
N ARG A 211 6.59 18.31 -10.76
CA ARG A 211 7.09 17.41 -9.71
C ARG A 211 6.18 16.21 -9.50
N MET A 212 4.87 16.46 -9.43
CA MET A 212 3.83 15.43 -9.37
C MET A 212 3.94 14.44 -10.54
N ALA A 213 3.96 14.97 -11.77
CA ALA A 213 4.07 14.16 -12.98
C ALA A 213 5.36 13.35 -13.03
N PHE A 214 6.50 13.93 -12.60
CA PHE A 214 7.78 13.24 -12.54
C PHE A 214 7.76 12.04 -11.58
N VAL A 215 7.23 12.21 -10.36
CA VAL A 215 7.12 11.08 -9.42
C VAL A 215 6.15 10.02 -9.92
N ALA A 216 5.05 10.43 -10.54
CA ALA A 216 4.13 9.49 -11.18
C ALA A 216 4.82 8.65 -12.27
N LEU A 217 5.63 9.30 -13.11
CA LEU A 217 6.40 8.64 -14.16
C LEU A 217 7.44 7.67 -13.58
N VAL A 218 8.29 8.14 -12.67
CA VAL A 218 9.31 7.29 -12.03
C VAL A 218 8.67 6.07 -11.37
N ARG A 219 7.54 6.26 -10.68
CA ARG A 219 6.79 5.16 -10.08
C ARG A 219 6.21 4.21 -11.12
N SER A 220 5.71 4.71 -12.23
CA SER A 220 5.14 3.86 -13.29
C SER A 220 6.21 3.00 -13.95
N LEU A 221 7.45 3.51 -14.04
CA LEU A 221 8.60 2.78 -14.58
C LEU A 221 9.22 1.80 -13.58
N VAL A 222 9.43 2.24 -12.32
CA VAL A 222 10.14 1.47 -11.30
C VAL A 222 9.20 0.52 -10.54
N GLY A 223 7.92 0.88 -10.42
CA GLY A 223 6.92 0.11 -9.69
C GLY A 223 6.80 -1.34 -10.13
N PRO A 224 6.62 -1.64 -11.43
CA PRO A 224 6.57 -3.02 -11.93
C PRO A 224 7.86 -3.82 -11.62
N VAL A 225 9.02 -3.18 -11.74
CA VAL A 225 10.32 -3.82 -11.46
C VAL A 225 10.42 -4.18 -9.99
N VAL A 226 10.11 -3.25 -9.08
CA VAL A 226 10.17 -3.51 -7.65
C VAL A 226 9.11 -4.52 -7.23
N GLU A 227 7.89 -4.43 -7.77
CA GLU A 227 6.83 -5.41 -7.52
C GLU A 227 7.26 -6.81 -7.95
N SER A 228 7.89 -6.95 -9.12
CA SER A 228 8.44 -8.24 -9.60
C SER A 228 9.53 -8.77 -8.67
N LEU A 229 10.43 -7.90 -8.19
CA LEU A 229 11.46 -8.30 -7.22
C LEU A 229 10.86 -8.74 -5.88
N VAL A 230 9.83 -8.06 -5.37
CA VAL A 230 9.11 -8.51 -4.16
C VAL A 230 8.48 -9.88 -4.38
N VAL A 231 7.79 -10.08 -5.51
CA VAL A 231 7.13 -11.35 -5.80
C VAL A 231 8.14 -12.48 -5.95
N ALA A 232 9.28 -12.24 -6.62
CA ALA A 232 10.35 -13.21 -6.76
C ALA A 232 10.99 -13.57 -5.40
N ASP A 233 11.33 -12.56 -4.58
CA ASP A 233 11.87 -12.74 -3.23
C ASP A 233 10.93 -13.58 -2.34
N ARG A 234 9.64 -13.25 -2.33
CA ARG A 234 8.64 -13.97 -1.54
C ARG A 234 8.36 -15.36 -2.09
N GLY A 235 8.35 -15.52 -3.41
CA GLY A 235 8.24 -16.84 -4.05
C GLY A 235 9.38 -17.77 -3.68
N ALA A 236 10.62 -17.27 -3.72
CA ALA A 236 11.80 -18.01 -3.30
C ALA A 236 11.72 -18.39 -1.80
N ALA A 237 11.38 -17.45 -0.93
CA ALA A 237 11.23 -17.72 0.51
C ALA A 237 10.18 -18.81 0.79
N VAL A 238 9.03 -18.77 0.11
CA VAL A 238 7.99 -19.82 0.28
C VAL A 238 8.48 -21.18 -0.24
N ALA A 239 9.22 -21.21 -1.34
CA ALA A 239 9.82 -22.44 -1.86
C ALA A 239 10.83 -23.04 -0.88
N GLU A 240 11.65 -22.20 -0.24
CA GLU A 240 12.62 -22.61 0.78
C GLU A 240 11.94 -23.13 2.05
N TRP A 241 10.87 -22.45 2.52
CA TRP A 241 10.11 -22.86 3.71
C TRP A 241 9.35 -24.17 3.55
N GLY A 242 9.03 -24.57 2.31
CA GLY A 242 8.30 -25.80 2.00
C GLY A 242 9.06 -27.11 2.29
N GLY A 243 10.26 -27.04 2.86
CA GLY A 243 11.02 -28.22 3.34
C GLY A 243 11.36 -29.24 2.27
N GLY A 244 11.31 -28.86 0.98
CA GLY A 244 11.58 -29.74 -0.17
C GLY A 244 10.36 -30.51 -0.71
N GLY A 245 9.19 -30.43 -0.08
CA GLY A 245 7.96 -31.10 -0.55
C GLY A 245 6.85 -30.16 -1.05
N GLY A 246 6.91 -28.88 -0.69
CA GLY A 246 5.94 -27.87 -1.14
C GLY A 246 6.26 -27.25 -2.50
N VAL A 247 5.23 -26.73 -3.18
CA VAL A 247 5.38 -25.97 -4.44
C VAL A 247 5.00 -24.52 -4.17
N ALA A 248 5.87 -23.59 -4.59
CA ALA A 248 5.56 -22.17 -4.64
C ALA A 248 5.28 -21.74 -6.08
N VAL A 249 4.09 -21.21 -6.35
CA VAL A 249 3.70 -20.69 -7.67
C VAL A 249 3.30 -19.23 -7.54
N VAL A 250 3.69 -18.44 -8.54
CA VAL A 250 3.25 -17.05 -8.67
C VAL A 250 2.11 -17.03 -9.66
N GLU A 251 0.92 -16.60 -9.22
CA GLU A 251 -0.30 -16.62 -10.04
C GLU A 251 -0.95 -15.23 -10.08
N ALA A 252 -1.64 -14.95 -11.19
CA ALA A 252 -2.50 -13.77 -11.30
C ALA A 252 -3.90 -14.13 -10.77
N LEU A 253 -4.25 -13.64 -9.59
CA LEU A 253 -5.56 -13.83 -8.96
C LEU A 253 -6.69 -13.11 -9.72
N PHE A 254 -6.37 -12.03 -10.43
CA PHE A 254 -7.30 -11.26 -11.23
C PHE A 254 -6.67 -10.85 -12.57
N ASP A 255 -7.53 -10.52 -13.54
CA ASP A 255 -7.08 -9.74 -14.69
C ASP A 255 -6.50 -8.40 -14.23
N VAL A 256 -5.41 -7.97 -14.86
CA VAL A 256 -4.73 -6.73 -14.49
C VAL A 256 -5.68 -5.53 -14.60
N GLY A 257 -6.57 -5.50 -15.58
CA GLY A 257 -7.59 -4.45 -15.75
C GLY A 257 -8.61 -4.39 -14.61
N VAL A 258 -8.80 -5.47 -13.85
CA VAL A 258 -9.66 -5.49 -12.66
C VAL A 258 -8.92 -4.95 -11.43
N SER A 259 -7.65 -5.34 -11.28
CA SER A 259 -6.80 -4.87 -10.20
C SER A 259 -5.33 -4.87 -10.63
N PRO A 260 -4.62 -3.73 -10.53
CA PRO A 260 -3.16 -3.69 -10.73
C PRO A 260 -2.41 -4.49 -9.66
N ARG A 261 -3.10 -4.90 -8.59
CA ARG A 261 -2.61 -5.77 -7.53
C ARG A 261 -3.23 -7.14 -7.73
N ASN A 262 -2.75 -7.87 -8.72
CA ASN A 262 -3.31 -9.16 -9.10
C ASN A 262 -2.36 -10.32 -8.83
N MET A 263 -1.07 -10.10 -8.62
CA MET A 263 -0.14 -11.20 -8.37
C MET A 263 -0.24 -11.70 -6.93
N VAL A 264 -0.23 -13.03 -6.77
CA VAL A 264 -0.17 -13.72 -5.48
C VAL A 264 0.91 -14.79 -5.51
N VAL A 265 1.57 -15.01 -4.37
CA VAL A 265 2.45 -16.16 -4.16
C VAL A 265 1.62 -17.24 -3.47
N VAL A 266 1.46 -18.38 -4.12
CA VAL A 266 0.72 -19.54 -3.61
C VAL A 266 1.73 -20.58 -3.16
N GLY A 267 1.76 -20.84 -1.85
CA GLY A 267 2.46 -21.99 -1.28
C GLY A 267 1.49 -23.15 -1.13
N VAL A 268 1.78 -24.28 -1.76
CA VAL A 268 1.07 -25.53 -1.53
C VAL A 268 1.95 -26.39 -0.63
N LYS A 269 1.46 -26.70 0.58
CA LYS A 269 2.10 -27.71 1.41
C LYS A 269 2.01 -29.04 0.65
N GLY A 270 3.15 -29.70 0.42
CA GLY A 270 3.15 -31.05 -0.13
C GLY A 270 2.24 -31.95 0.70
N GLU A 271 1.64 -32.97 0.08
CA GLU A 271 1.03 -34.02 0.89
C GLU A 271 2.11 -34.56 1.80
N ASP A 272 1.93 -34.42 3.11
CA ASP A 272 2.60 -35.30 4.04
C ASP A 272 2.14 -36.69 3.63
N THR A 273 2.98 -37.45 2.91
CA THR A 273 2.96 -38.91 2.99
C THR A 273 3.21 -39.24 4.45
N TYR A 274 2.14 -39.21 5.24
CA TYR A 274 2.05 -39.97 6.48
C TYR A 274 2.22 -41.43 6.08
N VAL A 275 3.43 -41.96 6.25
CA VAL A 275 3.65 -43.39 6.41
C VAL A 275 3.36 -43.74 7.86
#